data_AF-A0A0L0STX5-F1
#
_entry.id   AF-A0A0L0STX5-F1
#
_cell.length_a   1.000
_cell.length_b   1.000
_cell.length_c   1.000
_cell.angle_alpha   90.00
_cell.angle_beta   90.00
_cell.angle_gamma   90.00
#
_symmetry.space_group_name_H-M   'P 1'
#
loop_
_entity.id
_entity.type
_entity.pdbx_description
1 polymer ?
#
loop_
_entity_poly.entity_id
_entity_poly.type
_entity_poly.pdbx_seq_one_letter_code
_entity_poly.pdbx_strand_id
1 'polypeptide(L)'
;MSPGPDAAADPTLLRLSRVVPRKMASHPFIPASLDLPHYVPNTHADMVILGGFAAACGAFTLLAFASGHGLPMFRRAIYTWCWLSGIIHMALEGYFVVNVRDLAAHNTVLGQVWKEYAKCDSRYMWGDRAVWIIEAITSFVWGPLLWLMAIRMRANHTKTNRYLPWLLLISTGQLYGTIVYFYTSLRLEPLAADAVAPASLVDQAKSFIGRMTYDDGIKTPFYFWVYFFFMNFIWVVVPSIVITWALRVLTTDPPKANAQGKKLKTH
;
A
#
# COMPACT_ATOMS: atom_id res chain seq x y z
N MET A 1 -17.47 -72.89 -6.50
CA MET A 1 -16.89 -71.56 -6.25
C MET A 1 -17.95 -70.54 -6.60
N SER A 2 -18.71 -70.09 -5.59
CA SER A 2 -19.73 -69.06 -5.74
C SER A 2 -19.15 -67.74 -5.21
N PRO A 3 -19.34 -66.60 -5.89
CA PRO A 3 -18.88 -65.31 -5.37
C PRO A 3 -19.75 -64.89 -4.18
N GLY A 4 -19.10 -64.34 -3.15
CA GLY A 4 -19.73 -63.91 -1.89
C GLY A 4 -20.63 -62.68 -2.05
N PRO A 5 -21.46 -62.39 -1.04
CA PRO A 5 -22.49 -61.36 -1.13
C PRO A 5 -21.89 -59.94 -1.17
N ASP A 6 -22.46 -59.12 -2.04
CA ASP A 6 -22.16 -57.70 -2.21
C ASP A 6 -22.20 -56.95 -0.87
N ALA A 7 -21.05 -56.42 -0.46
CA ALA A 7 -20.97 -55.44 0.62
C ALA A 7 -21.67 -54.15 0.16
N ALA A 8 -22.96 -54.04 0.43
CA ALA A 8 -23.71 -52.80 0.25
C ALA A 8 -23.03 -51.69 1.06
N ALA A 9 -22.51 -50.68 0.35
CA ALA A 9 -21.87 -49.53 0.95
C ALA A 9 -22.83 -48.85 1.95
N ASP A 10 -22.35 -48.62 3.18
CA ASP A 10 -23.11 -47.98 4.25
C ASP A 10 -23.61 -46.59 3.80
N PRO A 11 -24.94 -46.36 3.73
CA PRO A 11 -25.52 -45.07 3.33
C PRO A 11 -25.16 -43.93 4.30
N THR A 12 -24.65 -44.25 5.50
CA THR A 12 -24.16 -43.28 6.48
C THR A 12 -22.81 -42.68 6.09
N LEU A 13 -21.93 -43.46 5.42
CA LEU A 13 -20.65 -42.97 4.90
C LEU A 13 -20.81 -42.07 3.67
N LEU A 14 -21.89 -42.23 2.91
CA LEU A 14 -22.27 -41.32 1.81
C LEU A 14 -22.77 -39.94 2.27
N ARG A 15 -23.16 -39.81 3.55
CA ARG A 15 -23.56 -38.51 4.13
C ARG A 15 -22.38 -37.68 4.64
N LEU A 16 -21.25 -38.30 4.96
CA LEU A 16 -20.06 -37.61 5.49
C LEU A 16 -19.11 -37.07 4.39
N SER A 17 -19.35 -37.40 3.12
CA SER A 17 -18.48 -37.01 2.00
C SER A 17 -19.06 -35.95 1.06
N ARG A 18 -20.27 -35.44 1.31
CA ARG A 18 -20.71 -34.20 0.63
C ARG A 18 -20.11 -33.00 1.35
N VAL A 19 -18.84 -32.74 1.08
CA VAL A 19 -18.37 -31.36 0.99
C VAL A 19 -19.22 -30.72 -0.12
N VAL A 20 -20.36 -30.15 0.25
CA VAL A 20 -21.13 -29.31 -0.66
C VAL A 20 -20.15 -28.19 -1.04
N PRO A 21 -19.74 -28.05 -2.32
CA PRO A 21 -18.88 -26.95 -2.70
C PRO A 21 -19.60 -25.68 -2.31
N ARG A 22 -19.07 -24.96 -1.32
CA ARG A 22 -19.57 -23.63 -1.00
C ARG A 22 -19.42 -22.84 -2.31
N LYS A 23 -20.54 -22.42 -2.90
CA LYS A 23 -20.50 -21.59 -4.11
C LYS A 23 -19.73 -20.33 -3.75
N MET A 24 -18.45 -20.27 -4.11
CA MET A 24 -17.62 -19.10 -3.87
C MET A 24 -18.30 -17.92 -4.55
N ALA A 25 -18.48 -16.82 -3.82
CA ALA A 25 -19.08 -15.62 -4.39
C ALA A 25 -18.18 -15.15 -5.54
N SER A 26 -18.75 -14.99 -6.74
CA SER A 26 -18.00 -14.51 -7.90
C SER A 26 -17.49 -13.10 -7.63
N HIS A 27 -16.17 -12.92 -7.59
CA HIS A 27 -15.52 -11.64 -7.33
C HIS A 27 -14.44 -11.31 -8.39
N PRO A 28 -14.05 -10.03 -8.54
CA PRO A 28 -13.09 -9.63 -9.57
C PRO A 28 -11.62 -9.88 -9.16
N PHE A 29 -11.36 -10.23 -7.90
CA PHE A 29 -10.02 -10.39 -7.32
C PHE A 29 -9.35 -11.71 -7.69
N ILE A 30 -8.04 -11.76 -7.46
CA ILE A 30 -7.15 -12.87 -7.80
C ILE A 30 -6.52 -13.44 -6.52
N PRO A 31 -6.40 -14.77 -6.39
CA PRO A 31 -6.91 -15.79 -7.30
C PRO A 31 -8.44 -15.87 -7.26
N ALA A 32 -9.07 -16.35 -8.34
CA ALA A 32 -10.52 -16.52 -8.40
C ALA A 32 -11.07 -17.55 -7.38
N SER A 33 -10.19 -18.34 -6.78
CA SER A 33 -10.47 -19.29 -5.71
C SER A 33 -10.48 -18.68 -4.30
N LEU A 34 -10.26 -17.37 -4.17
CA LEU A 34 -10.23 -16.71 -2.88
C LEU A 34 -11.62 -16.77 -2.21
N ASP A 35 -11.68 -17.24 -0.96
CA ASP A 35 -12.95 -17.30 -0.22
C ASP A 35 -13.30 -15.92 0.34
N LEU A 36 -14.16 -15.19 -0.38
CA LEU A 36 -14.73 -13.92 0.06
C LEU A 36 -16.24 -14.05 0.28
N PRO A 37 -16.69 -14.69 1.37
CA PRO A 37 -18.10 -15.02 1.58
C PRO A 37 -18.98 -13.78 1.81
N HIS A 38 -18.38 -12.65 2.15
CA HIS A 38 -19.06 -11.38 2.41
C HIS A 38 -18.84 -10.36 1.28
N TYR A 39 -18.32 -10.78 0.12
CA TYR A 39 -18.07 -9.86 -0.99
C TYR A 39 -19.37 -9.23 -1.51
N VAL A 40 -19.35 -7.91 -1.62
CA VAL A 40 -20.39 -7.11 -2.26
C VAL A 40 -19.75 -6.23 -3.33
N PRO A 41 -20.25 -6.25 -4.59
CA PRO A 41 -19.77 -5.37 -5.65
C PRO A 41 -19.90 -3.89 -5.29
N ASN A 42 -19.03 -3.06 -5.87
CA ASN A 42 -19.15 -1.60 -5.78
C ASN A 42 -20.49 -1.14 -6.35
N THR A 43 -21.13 -0.18 -5.68
CA THR A 43 -22.38 0.43 -6.16
C THR A 43 -22.13 1.48 -7.24
N HIS A 44 -20.97 2.13 -7.21
CA HIS A 44 -20.53 3.08 -8.23
C HIS A 44 -19.69 2.40 -9.29
N ALA A 45 -19.78 2.92 -10.52
CA ALA A 45 -18.90 2.50 -11.61
C ALA A 45 -17.44 2.87 -11.32
N ASP A 46 -16.51 2.03 -11.78
CA ASP A 46 -15.06 2.16 -11.58
C ASP A 46 -14.55 3.58 -11.92
N MET A 47 -15.01 4.16 -13.03
CA MET A 47 -14.62 5.52 -13.45
C MET A 47 -15.12 6.63 -12.53
N VAL A 48 -16.28 6.44 -11.89
CA VAL A 48 -16.81 7.38 -10.90
C VAL A 48 -15.96 7.34 -9.63
N ILE A 49 -15.55 6.15 -9.20
CA ILE A 49 -14.67 5.96 -8.04
C ILE A 49 -13.31 6.60 -8.30
N LEU A 50 -12.69 6.26 -9.44
CA LEU A 50 -11.39 6.80 -9.84
C LEU A 50 -11.45 8.32 -10.01
N GLY A 51 -12.45 8.82 -10.73
CA GLY A 51 -12.64 10.26 -10.95
C GLY A 51 -12.89 11.02 -9.65
N GLY A 52 -13.71 10.48 -8.76
CA GLY A 52 -13.98 11.06 -7.45
C GLY A 52 -12.73 11.11 -6.56
N PHE A 53 -11.96 10.02 -6.51
CA PHE A 53 -10.70 9.97 -5.77
C PHE A 53 -9.65 10.95 -6.34
N ALA A 54 -9.51 10.99 -7.66
CA ALA A 54 -8.60 11.92 -8.35
C ALA A 54 -9.00 13.38 -8.11
N ALA A 55 -10.30 13.70 -8.17
CA ALA A 55 -10.82 15.03 -7.88
C ALA A 55 -10.56 15.44 -6.43
N ALA A 56 -10.76 14.53 -5.47
CA ALA A 56 -10.46 14.78 -4.07
C ALA A 56 -8.95 15.05 -3.86
N CYS A 57 -8.08 14.19 -4.40
CA CYS A 57 -6.63 14.39 -4.33
C CYS A 57 -6.20 15.71 -4.99
N GLY A 58 -6.78 16.06 -6.14
CA GLY A 58 -6.53 17.32 -6.83
C GLY A 58 -6.94 18.54 -5.99
N ALA A 59 -8.15 18.52 -5.41
CA ALA A 59 -8.64 19.59 -4.55
C ALA A 59 -7.75 19.77 -3.30
N PHE A 60 -7.39 18.67 -2.62
CA PHE A 60 -6.47 18.72 -1.48
C PHE A 60 -5.09 19.23 -1.87
N THR A 61 -4.57 18.83 -3.04
CA THR A 61 -3.29 19.31 -3.57
C THR A 61 -3.33 20.81 -3.81
N LEU A 62 -4.38 21.32 -4.45
CA LEU A 62 -4.54 22.75 -4.73
C LEU A 62 -4.67 23.57 -3.43
N LEU A 63 -5.47 23.08 -2.47
CA LEU A 63 -5.64 23.72 -1.17
C LEU A 63 -4.33 23.76 -0.38
N ALA A 64 -3.63 22.63 -0.30
CA ALA A 64 -2.33 22.54 0.34
C ALA A 64 -1.34 23.49 -0.35
N PHE A 65 -1.25 23.46 -1.68
CA PHE A 65 -0.37 24.36 -2.42
C PHE A 65 -0.71 25.82 -2.12
N ALA A 66 -1.99 26.24 -2.15
CA ALA A 66 -2.41 27.60 -1.80
C ALA A 66 -2.02 28.00 -0.36
N SER A 67 -2.22 27.11 0.62
CA SER A 67 -1.85 27.36 2.02
C SER A 67 -0.34 27.47 2.24
N GLY A 68 0.46 26.88 1.36
CA GLY A 68 1.92 26.95 1.35
C GLY A 68 2.52 28.26 0.80
N HIS A 69 1.71 29.29 0.55
CA HIS A 69 2.20 30.59 0.02
C HIS A 69 3.31 31.19 0.90
N GLY A 70 4.32 31.81 0.28
CA GLY A 70 5.50 32.33 0.98
C GLY A 70 6.63 31.31 1.19
N LEU A 71 6.38 30.01 0.98
CA LEU A 71 7.47 29.04 0.84
C LEU A 71 8.08 29.15 -0.57
N PRO A 72 9.41 29.02 -0.73
CA PRO A 72 10.03 28.84 -2.03
C PRO A 72 9.42 27.66 -2.77
N MET A 73 9.34 27.74 -4.09
CA MET A 73 8.60 26.79 -4.93
C MET A 73 8.87 25.32 -4.60
N PHE A 74 10.13 24.94 -4.49
CA PHE A 74 10.52 23.57 -4.14
C PHE A 74 10.00 23.13 -2.76
N ARG A 75 10.12 23.99 -1.75
CA ARG A 75 9.62 23.69 -0.39
C ARG A 75 8.09 23.72 -0.33
N ARG A 76 7.44 24.53 -1.16
CA ARG A 76 5.99 24.54 -1.33
C ARG A 76 5.49 23.23 -1.93
N ALA A 77 6.22 22.67 -2.90
CA ALA A 77 5.92 21.35 -3.45
C ALA A 77 6.07 20.23 -2.40
N ILE A 78 7.15 20.23 -1.61
CA ILE A 78 7.35 19.25 -0.52
C ILE A 78 6.28 19.40 0.57
N TYR A 79 5.93 20.64 0.95
CA TYR A 79 4.84 20.91 1.88
C TYR A 79 3.50 20.33 1.37
N THR A 80 3.21 20.53 0.08
CA THR A 80 2.01 20.02 -0.58
C THR A 80 2.00 18.49 -0.59
N TRP A 81 3.14 17.87 -0.91
CA TRP A 81 3.34 16.42 -0.81
C TRP A 81 3.06 15.90 0.60
N CYS A 82 3.60 16.54 1.64
CA CYS A 82 3.38 16.12 3.03
C CYS A 82 1.91 16.19 3.43
N TRP A 83 1.17 17.19 2.95
CA TRP A 83 -0.27 17.28 3.16
C TRP A 83 -1.04 16.14 2.49
N LEU A 84 -0.83 15.98 1.17
CA LEU A 84 -1.54 14.98 0.37
C LEU A 84 -1.19 13.56 0.81
N SER A 85 0.09 13.23 0.90
CA SER A 85 0.56 11.91 1.33
C SER A 85 0.09 11.62 2.76
N GLY A 86 0.17 12.61 3.67
CA GLY A 86 -0.30 12.41 5.04
C GLY A 86 -1.80 12.14 5.16
N ILE A 87 -2.65 12.82 4.37
CA ILE A 87 -4.09 12.52 4.39
C ILE A 87 -4.42 11.19 3.72
N ILE A 88 -3.71 10.80 2.65
CA ILE A 88 -3.86 9.48 2.04
C ILE A 88 -3.50 8.40 3.06
N HIS A 89 -2.35 8.50 3.73
CA HIS A 89 -1.93 7.54 4.74
C HIS A 89 -2.94 7.46 5.90
N MET A 90 -3.34 8.59 6.49
CA MET A 90 -4.25 8.56 7.64
C MET A 90 -5.67 8.13 7.27
N ALA A 91 -6.23 8.63 6.17
CA ALA A 91 -7.62 8.40 5.83
C ALA A 91 -7.80 7.13 5.00
N LEU A 92 -7.07 6.99 3.88
CA LEU A 92 -7.24 5.87 2.97
C LEU A 92 -6.63 4.60 3.59
N GLU A 93 -5.34 4.61 3.93
CA GLU A 93 -4.65 3.43 4.47
C GLU A 93 -5.12 3.10 5.89
N GLY A 94 -5.39 4.11 6.71
CA GLY A 94 -6.03 3.90 8.02
C GLY A 94 -7.40 3.23 7.91
N TYR A 95 -8.20 3.57 6.89
CA TYR A 95 -9.47 2.88 6.63
C TYR A 95 -9.24 1.40 6.32
N PHE A 96 -8.29 1.06 5.46
CA PHE A 96 -7.95 -0.34 5.16
C PHE A 96 -7.54 -1.08 6.43
N VAL A 97 -6.60 -0.52 7.20
CA VAL A 97 -6.03 -1.18 8.37
C VAL A 97 -7.09 -1.53 9.42
N VAL A 98 -8.05 -0.61 9.65
CA VAL A 98 -9.13 -0.82 10.62
C VAL A 98 -10.20 -1.80 10.10
N ASN A 99 -10.45 -1.82 8.78
CA ASN A 99 -11.59 -2.52 8.19
C ASN A 99 -11.22 -3.75 7.36
N VAL A 100 -9.96 -4.18 7.36
CA VAL A 100 -9.46 -5.25 6.47
C VAL A 100 -10.27 -6.56 6.54
N ARG A 101 -10.86 -6.86 7.70
CA ARG A 101 -11.58 -8.13 7.95
C ARG A 101 -12.85 -8.27 7.14
N ASP A 102 -13.54 -7.17 6.90
CA ASP A 102 -14.85 -7.11 6.25
C ASP A 102 -14.90 -6.12 5.08
N LEU A 103 -13.75 -5.59 4.67
CA LEU A 103 -13.59 -4.61 3.59
C LEU A 103 -14.29 -5.02 2.28
N ALA A 104 -14.29 -6.32 1.96
CA ALA A 104 -14.95 -6.85 0.78
C ALA A 104 -16.49 -6.61 0.77
N ALA A 105 -17.10 -6.37 1.93
CA ALA A 105 -18.53 -6.07 2.07
C ALA A 105 -18.85 -4.57 1.99
N HIS A 106 -17.85 -3.69 2.03
CA HIS A 106 -18.06 -2.26 2.26
C HIS A 106 -18.50 -1.53 0.99
N ASN A 107 -19.53 -0.69 1.09
CA ASN A 107 -19.92 0.25 0.04
C ASN A 107 -19.78 1.73 0.47
N THR A 108 -18.99 2.00 1.50
CA THR A 108 -18.54 3.37 1.81
C THR A 108 -17.67 3.91 0.68
N VAL A 109 -17.46 5.23 0.64
CA VAL A 109 -16.60 5.86 -0.39
C VAL A 109 -15.19 5.24 -0.37
N LEU A 110 -14.57 5.11 0.81
CA LEU A 110 -13.22 4.55 0.94
C LEU A 110 -13.19 3.04 0.70
N GLY A 111 -14.21 2.29 1.13
CA GLY A 111 -14.32 0.87 0.85
C GLY A 111 -14.42 0.56 -0.65
N GLN A 112 -15.15 1.40 -1.40
CA GLN A 112 -15.24 1.28 -2.86
C GLN A 112 -13.93 1.63 -3.55
N VAL A 113 -13.21 2.66 -3.08
CA VAL A 113 -11.84 2.98 -3.56
C VAL A 113 -10.89 1.81 -3.33
N TRP A 114 -10.92 1.19 -2.15
CA TRP A 114 -10.08 0.03 -1.86
C TRP A 114 -10.43 -1.20 -2.69
N LYS A 115 -11.72 -1.50 -2.88
CA LYS A 115 -12.13 -2.58 -3.79
C LYS A 115 -11.73 -2.30 -5.24
N GLU A 116 -11.74 -1.04 -5.68
CA GLU A 116 -11.22 -0.68 -7.00
C GLU A 116 -9.71 -0.89 -7.09
N TYR A 117 -8.96 -0.40 -6.10
CA TYR A 117 -7.51 -0.58 -6.04
C TYR A 117 -7.11 -2.06 -5.97
N ALA A 118 -7.86 -2.87 -5.23
CA ALA A 118 -7.56 -4.28 -5.04
C ALA A 118 -7.73 -5.16 -6.29
N LYS A 119 -8.25 -4.60 -7.39
CA LYS A 119 -8.21 -5.24 -8.71
C LYS A 119 -6.78 -5.30 -9.28
N CYS A 120 -5.90 -4.38 -8.88
CA CYS A 120 -4.47 -4.47 -9.18
C CYS A 120 -3.68 -5.22 -8.11
N ASP A 121 -4.14 -5.21 -6.86
CA ASP A 121 -3.50 -5.99 -5.81
C ASP A 121 -4.54 -6.60 -4.87
N SER A 122 -4.84 -7.87 -5.09
CA SER A 122 -5.90 -8.54 -4.34
C SER A 122 -5.50 -8.87 -2.90
N ARG A 123 -4.23 -8.68 -2.50
CA ARG A 123 -3.78 -8.81 -1.11
C ARG A 123 -4.59 -7.98 -0.13
N TYR A 124 -5.11 -6.84 -0.58
CA TYR A 124 -5.97 -5.96 0.22
C TYR A 124 -7.33 -6.60 0.57
N MET A 125 -7.79 -7.63 -0.17
CA MET A 125 -9.08 -8.29 0.09
C MET A 125 -8.98 -9.44 1.09
N TRP A 126 -7.84 -10.13 1.16
CA TRP A 126 -7.62 -11.18 2.17
C TRP A 126 -6.80 -10.72 3.37
N GLY A 127 -6.31 -9.47 3.34
CA GLY A 127 -5.52 -8.89 4.41
C GLY A 127 -4.16 -9.53 4.55
N ASP A 128 -3.38 -9.54 3.47
CA ASP A 128 -1.99 -10.01 3.54
C ASP A 128 -1.23 -9.31 4.67
N ARG A 129 -0.50 -10.09 5.47
CA ARG A 129 0.16 -9.57 6.68
C ARG A 129 1.23 -8.54 6.36
N ALA A 130 1.99 -8.73 5.28
CA ALA A 130 3.05 -7.78 4.94
C ALA A 130 2.45 -6.45 4.49
N VAL A 131 1.42 -6.49 3.65
CA VAL A 131 0.67 -5.30 3.24
C VAL A 131 0.06 -4.62 4.46
N TRP A 132 -0.67 -5.35 5.30
CA TRP A 132 -1.29 -4.79 6.50
C TRP A 132 -0.28 -4.10 7.44
N ILE A 133 0.90 -4.70 7.66
CA ILE A 133 1.94 -4.09 8.51
C ILE A 133 2.49 -2.80 7.89
N ILE A 134 2.77 -2.80 6.57
CA ILE A 134 3.23 -1.61 5.86
C ILE A 134 2.19 -0.49 6.03
N GLU A 135 0.93 -0.79 5.74
CA GLU A 135 -0.17 0.16 5.79
C GLU A 135 -0.48 0.65 7.22
N ALA A 136 -0.28 -0.20 8.24
CA ALA A 136 -0.45 0.19 9.63
C ALA A 136 0.64 1.19 10.06
N ILE A 137 1.89 0.97 9.65
CA ILE A 137 2.98 1.90 9.95
C ILE A 137 2.76 3.21 9.19
N THR A 138 2.40 3.16 7.91
CA THR A 138 2.15 4.37 7.11
C THR A 138 1.00 5.18 7.68
N SER A 139 -0.13 4.54 7.99
CA SER A 139 -1.33 5.23 8.50
C SER A 139 -1.19 5.80 9.90
N PHE A 140 -0.57 5.07 10.83
CA PHE A 140 -0.48 5.50 12.24
C PHE A 140 0.83 6.21 12.60
N VAL A 141 1.87 6.12 11.76
CA VAL A 141 3.17 6.75 12.02
C VAL A 141 3.53 7.75 10.93
N TRP A 142 3.64 7.34 9.67
CA TRP A 142 4.12 8.24 8.61
C TRP A 142 3.13 9.35 8.27
N GLY A 143 1.83 9.05 8.19
CA GLY A 143 0.78 10.02 7.91
C GLY A 143 0.75 11.18 8.92
N PRO A 144 0.60 10.90 10.23
CA PRO A 144 0.62 11.93 11.26
C PRO A 144 1.94 12.73 11.29
N LEU A 145 3.08 12.06 11.10
CA LEU A 145 4.38 12.73 11.08
C LEU A 145 4.56 13.63 9.86
N LEU A 146 4.06 13.26 8.68
CA LEU A 146 4.08 14.12 7.49
C LEU A 146 3.27 15.41 7.72
N TRP A 147 2.10 15.30 8.32
CA TRP A 147 1.29 16.47 8.68
C TRP A 147 2.00 17.35 9.72
N LEU A 148 2.58 16.76 10.76
CA LEU A 148 3.40 17.50 11.72
C LEU A 148 4.58 18.20 11.04
N MET A 149 5.23 17.55 10.06
CA MET A 149 6.32 18.16 9.31
C MET A 149 5.84 19.32 8.43
N ALA A 150 4.67 19.22 7.80
CA ALA A 150 4.09 20.32 7.07
C ALA A 150 3.82 21.55 7.97
N ILE A 151 3.27 21.33 9.16
CA ILE A 151 3.08 22.38 10.17
C ILE A 151 4.41 23.00 10.58
N ARG A 152 5.42 22.17 10.86
CA ARG A 152 6.78 22.61 11.23
C ARG A 152 7.45 23.39 10.09
N MET A 153 7.27 22.99 8.84
CA MET A 153 7.79 23.69 7.66
C MET A 153 7.21 25.10 7.55
N ARG A 154 5.93 25.30 7.86
CA ARG A 154 5.28 26.62 7.88
C ARG A 154 5.79 27.46 9.06
N ALA A 155 5.73 26.89 10.27
CA ALA A 155 6.09 27.59 11.51
C ALA A 155 7.58 27.97 11.58
N ASN A 156 8.46 27.15 11.02
CA ASN A 156 9.92 27.32 11.08
C ASN A 156 10.55 27.35 9.68
N HIS A 157 9.92 27.99 8.71
CA HIS A 157 10.38 28.00 7.32
C HIS A 157 11.81 28.55 7.12
N THR A 158 12.37 29.29 8.09
CA THR A 158 13.76 29.77 8.04
C THR A 158 14.78 28.79 8.66
N LYS A 159 14.34 27.82 9.47
CA LYS A 159 15.20 26.88 10.21
C LYS A 159 15.07 25.47 9.65
N THR A 160 15.44 25.34 8.38
CA THR A 160 15.24 24.12 7.57
C THR A 160 15.85 22.88 8.22
N ASN A 161 17.06 22.98 8.78
CA ASN A 161 17.76 21.89 9.46
C ASN A 161 17.02 21.29 10.68
N ARG A 162 16.01 21.96 11.24
CA ARG A 162 15.26 21.44 12.40
C ARG A 162 14.22 20.38 12.05
N TYR A 163 13.60 20.47 10.88
CA TYR A 163 12.58 19.51 10.44
C TYR A 163 13.10 18.50 9.41
N LEU A 164 14.23 18.79 8.77
CA LEU A 164 14.84 17.90 7.78
C LEU A 164 15.21 16.50 8.29
N PRO A 165 15.73 16.30 9.51
CA PRO A 165 16.04 14.95 10.00
C PRO A 165 14.79 14.07 10.08
N TRP A 166 13.65 14.68 10.43
CA TRP A 166 12.35 14.00 10.44
C TRP A 166 11.87 13.69 9.03
N LEU A 167 11.93 14.64 8.10
CA LEU A 167 11.60 14.37 6.69
C LEU A 167 12.49 13.29 6.09
N LEU A 168 13.79 13.28 6.39
CA LEU A 168 14.72 12.23 5.97
C LEU A 168 14.28 10.86 6.50
N LEU A 169 13.96 10.76 7.79
CA LEU A 169 13.47 9.52 8.41
C LEU A 169 12.17 9.04 7.75
N ILE A 170 11.17 9.91 7.62
CA ILE A 170 9.85 9.56 7.09
C ILE A 170 9.93 9.20 5.60
N SER A 171 10.74 9.92 4.82
CA SER A 171 10.96 9.61 3.39
C SER A 171 11.71 8.29 3.21
N THR A 172 12.68 8.00 4.07
CA THR A 172 13.35 6.68 4.08
C THR A 172 12.36 5.58 4.43
N GLY A 173 11.48 5.81 5.41
CA GLY A 173 10.40 4.88 5.78
C GLY A 173 9.42 4.60 4.65
N GLN A 174 8.96 5.63 3.93
CA GLN A 174 8.08 5.48 2.76
C GLN A 174 8.77 4.69 1.64
N LEU A 175 10.03 5.02 1.33
CA LEU A 175 10.80 4.31 0.30
C LEU A 175 11.02 2.83 0.68
N TYR A 176 11.40 2.57 1.93
CA TYR A 176 11.56 1.21 2.46
C TYR A 176 10.25 0.43 2.37
N GLY A 177 9.14 0.98 2.85
CA GLY A 177 7.83 0.35 2.78
C GLY A 177 7.41 0.01 1.36
N THR A 178 7.65 0.93 0.42
CA THR A 178 7.33 0.73 -1.00
C THR A 178 8.20 -0.37 -1.64
N ILE A 179 9.50 -0.43 -1.31
CA ILE A 179 10.39 -1.50 -1.77
C ILE A 179 9.93 -2.85 -1.23
N VAL A 180 9.57 -2.93 0.06
CA VAL A 180 9.05 -4.17 0.66
C VAL A 180 7.70 -4.55 0.06
N TYR A 181 6.82 -3.58 -0.26
CA TYR A 181 5.54 -3.80 -0.92
C TYR A 181 5.72 -4.47 -2.29
N PHE A 182 6.60 -3.91 -3.14
CA PHE A 182 6.95 -4.53 -4.42
C PHE A 182 7.62 -5.88 -4.22
N TYR A 183 8.55 -5.99 -3.27
CA TYR A 183 9.26 -7.25 -3.04
C TYR A 183 8.32 -8.40 -2.65
N THR A 184 7.37 -8.12 -1.77
CA THR A 184 6.40 -9.10 -1.28
C THR A 184 5.38 -9.47 -2.34
N SER A 185 5.05 -8.57 -3.28
CA SER A 185 4.18 -8.90 -4.42
C SER A 185 4.86 -9.88 -5.37
N LEU A 186 6.19 -9.79 -5.53
CA LEU A 186 6.97 -10.70 -6.35
C LEU A 186 7.10 -12.10 -5.74
N ARG A 187 6.94 -12.23 -4.43
CA ARG A 187 7.01 -13.51 -3.70
C ARG A 187 5.69 -14.24 -3.57
N LEU A 188 4.58 -13.64 -3.97
CA LEU A 188 3.31 -14.35 -4.17
C LEU A 188 3.38 -15.17 -5.46
N GLU A 189 4.34 -16.08 -5.53
CA GLU A 189 4.28 -17.15 -6.51
C GLU A 189 3.12 -18.08 -6.11
N PRO A 190 2.32 -18.58 -7.05
CA PRO A 190 1.68 -19.85 -6.82
C PRO A 190 2.83 -20.82 -6.52
N LEU A 191 2.89 -21.32 -5.29
CA LEU A 191 3.52 -22.61 -5.05
C LEU A 191 2.69 -23.63 -5.84
N ALA A 192 2.85 -23.67 -7.17
CA ALA A 192 2.68 -24.92 -7.86
C ALA A 192 3.64 -25.85 -7.12
N ALA A 193 3.10 -26.90 -6.52
CA ALA A 193 3.83 -27.82 -5.65
C ALA A 193 5.07 -28.44 -6.32
N ASP A 194 5.23 -28.21 -7.63
CA ASP A 194 6.20 -28.79 -8.53
C ASP A 194 7.04 -27.71 -9.28
N ALA A 195 6.91 -26.42 -8.95
CA ALA A 195 7.62 -25.34 -9.66
C ALA A 195 9.13 -25.37 -9.34
N VAL A 196 9.91 -25.79 -10.34
CA VAL A 196 11.38 -25.69 -10.31
C VAL A 196 11.77 -24.21 -10.33
N ALA A 197 12.53 -23.78 -9.32
CA ALA A 197 13.05 -22.41 -9.26
C ALA A 197 13.78 -22.05 -10.57
N PRO A 198 13.51 -20.87 -11.18
CA PRO A 198 14.11 -20.51 -12.47
C PRO A 198 15.64 -20.54 -12.38
N ALA A 199 16.24 -21.41 -13.23
CA ALA A 199 17.63 -21.82 -13.16
C ALA A 199 18.64 -20.70 -13.49
N SER A 200 18.20 -19.61 -14.14
CA SER A 200 19.06 -18.48 -14.52
C SER A 200 18.47 -17.12 -14.15
N LEU A 201 19.34 -16.11 -14.03
CA LEU A 201 18.94 -14.70 -13.82
C LEU A 201 18.04 -14.19 -14.96
N VAL A 202 18.23 -14.70 -16.19
CA VAL A 202 17.42 -14.33 -17.36
C VAL A 202 16.03 -14.95 -17.27
N ASP A 203 15.91 -16.18 -16.77
CA ASP A 203 14.60 -16.82 -16.55
C ASP A 203 13.87 -16.19 -15.36
N GLN A 204 14.61 -15.75 -14.34
CA GLN A 204 14.08 -14.91 -13.27
C GLN A 204 13.57 -13.56 -13.82
N ALA A 205 14.31 -12.92 -14.73
CA ALA A 205 13.91 -11.65 -15.36
C ALA A 205 12.72 -11.82 -16.33
N LYS A 206 12.66 -12.91 -17.10
CA LYS A 206 11.57 -13.21 -18.03
C LYS A 206 10.30 -13.62 -17.29
N SER A 207 10.40 -14.46 -16.27
CA SER A 207 9.27 -14.75 -15.37
C SER A 207 8.84 -13.48 -14.63
N PHE A 208 9.78 -12.62 -14.21
CA PHE A 208 9.48 -11.31 -13.65
C PHE A 208 8.67 -10.43 -14.62
N ILE A 209 9.07 -10.31 -15.89
CA ILE A 209 8.34 -9.54 -16.90
C ILE A 209 6.99 -10.19 -17.29
N GLY A 210 6.94 -11.52 -17.42
CA GLY A 210 5.72 -12.26 -17.71
C GLY A 210 4.68 -12.19 -16.58
N ARG A 211 5.13 -12.17 -15.32
CA ARG A 211 4.29 -11.97 -14.12
C ARG A 211 3.80 -10.54 -13.96
N MET A 212 4.53 -9.56 -14.49
CA MET A 212 4.01 -8.20 -14.64
C MET A 212 2.93 -8.09 -15.72
N THR A 213 2.71 -9.15 -16.53
CA THR A 213 1.86 -9.04 -17.71
C THR A 213 0.70 -10.03 -17.82
N TYR A 214 0.77 -11.34 -17.52
CA TYR A 214 -0.35 -12.21 -17.96
C TYR A 214 -0.67 -13.52 -17.25
N ASP A 215 0.17 -14.11 -16.39
CA ASP A 215 -0.11 -15.46 -15.88
C ASP A 215 -0.78 -15.40 -14.49
N ASP A 216 -2.13 -15.44 -14.51
CA ASP A 216 -3.07 -15.43 -13.38
C ASP A 216 -3.14 -14.17 -12.50
N GLY A 217 -2.29 -13.15 -12.74
CA GLY A 217 -2.21 -11.90 -11.97
C GLY A 217 -2.62 -10.65 -12.76
N ILE A 218 -3.47 -9.81 -12.16
CA ILE A 218 -4.00 -8.52 -12.66
C ILE A 218 -4.63 -8.57 -14.06
N LYS A 219 -5.95 -8.43 -14.12
CA LYS A 219 -6.75 -8.67 -15.33
C LYS A 219 -6.45 -7.77 -16.54
N THR A 220 -5.82 -6.60 -16.34
CA THR A 220 -5.57 -5.65 -17.44
C THR A 220 -4.22 -4.94 -17.29
N PRO A 221 -3.56 -4.58 -18.42
CA PRO A 221 -2.37 -3.73 -18.40
C PRO A 221 -2.58 -2.39 -17.69
N PHE A 222 -3.81 -1.88 -17.70
CA PHE A 222 -4.17 -0.66 -17.00
C PHE A 222 -4.03 -0.80 -15.49
N TYR A 223 -4.57 -1.87 -14.90
CA TYR A 223 -4.42 -2.12 -13.46
C TYR A 223 -2.97 -2.37 -13.08
N PHE A 224 -2.16 -3.03 -13.92
CA PHE A 224 -0.75 -3.20 -13.58
C PHE A 224 0.03 -1.88 -13.73
N TRP A 225 0.07 -1.28 -14.91
CA TRP A 225 0.95 -0.14 -15.18
C TRP A 225 0.51 1.15 -14.49
N VAL A 226 -0.79 1.40 -14.42
CA VAL A 226 -1.30 2.64 -13.82
C VAL A 226 -1.46 2.47 -12.32
N TYR A 227 -2.23 1.48 -11.87
CA TYR A 227 -2.55 1.36 -10.45
C TYR A 227 -1.39 0.78 -9.65
N PHE A 228 -0.89 -0.39 -10.05
CA PHE A 228 0.13 -1.07 -9.28
C PHE A 228 1.51 -0.41 -9.43
N PHE A 229 1.96 -0.14 -10.66
CA PHE A 229 3.29 0.44 -10.88
C PHE A 229 3.30 1.95 -10.65
N PHE A 230 2.60 2.72 -11.50
CA PHE A 230 2.73 4.17 -11.52
C PHE A 230 2.33 4.83 -10.20
N MET A 231 1.18 4.47 -9.60
CA MET A 231 0.76 5.09 -8.34
C MET A 231 1.77 4.83 -7.22
N ASN A 232 2.22 3.59 -7.03
CA ASN A 232 3.25 3.26 -6.02
C ASN A 232 4.61 3.90 -6.34
N PHE A 233 4.94 4.05 -7.62
CA PHE A 233 6.21 4.65 -8.04
C PHE A 233 6.34 6.13 -7.63
N ILE A 234 5.23 6.83 -7.40
CA ILE A 234 5.24 8.19 -6.83
C ILE A 234 5.90 8.18 -5.44
N TRP A 235 5.62 7.16 -4.61
CA TRP A 235 6.25 6.94 -3.29
C TRP A 235 7.68 6.39 -3.37
N VAL A 236 8.20 6.14 -4.57
CA VAL A 236 9.65 5.95 -4.80
C VAL A 236 10.30 7.29 -5.12
N VAL A 237 9.76 8.00 -6.12
CA VAL A 237 10.39 9.21 -6.68
C VAL A 237 10.40 10.37 -5.69
N VAL A 238 9.25 10.72 -5.12
CA VAL A 238 9.14 11.92 -4.27
C VAL A 238 9.95 11.76 -2.98
N PRO A 239 9.86 10.63 -2.25
CA PRO A 239 10.73 10.40 -1.08
C PRO A 239 12.23 10.42 -1.43
N SER A 240 12.63 9.87 -2.59
CA SER A 240 14.04 9.90 -3.02
C SER A 240 14.56 11.33 -3.27
N ILE A 241 13.73 12.21 -3.84
CA ILE A 241 14.05 13.64 -4.00
C ILE A 241 14.22 14.31 -2.63
N VAL A 242 13.31 14.03 -1.69
CA VAL A 242 13.34 14.60 -0.33
C VAL A 242 14.56 14.11 0.45
N ILE A 243 14.89 12.81 0.37
CA ILE A 243 16.10 12.22 0.98
C ILE A 243 17.34 12.93 0.46
N THR A 244 17.47 13.05 -0.87
CA THR A 244 18.63 13.68 -1.50
C THR A 244 18.77 15.14 -1.06
N TRP A 245 17.65 15.88 -1.01
CA TRP A 245 17.64 17.26 -0.53
C TRP A 245 18.03 17.36 0.95
N ALA A 246 17.44 16.52 1.80
CA ALA A 246 17.70 16.51 3.23
C ALA A 246 19.16 16.20 3.54
N LEU A 247 19.74 15.19 2.87
CA LEU A 247 21.14 14.84 3.01
C LEU A 247 22.04 16.03 2.65
N ARG A 248 21.83 16.65 1.48
CA ARG A 248 22.63 17.80 1.03
C ARG A 248 22.62 18.96 2.03
N VAL A 249 21.46 19.30 2.59
CA VAL A 249 21.35 20.42 3.54
C VAL A 249 21.90 20.05 4.92
N LEU A 250 21.65 18.83 5.40
CA LEU A 250 22.13 18.42 6.72
C LEU A 250 23.65 18.23 6.77
N THR A 251 24.28 17.90 5.63
CA THR A 251 25.74 17.84 5.53
C THR A 251 26.39 19.23 5.53
N THR A 252 25.69 20.26 5.08
CA THR A 252 26.23 21.63 4.98
C THR A 252 25.87 22.51 6.18
N ASP A 253 24.71 22.29 6.80
CA ASP A 253 24.21 23.02 7.98
C ASP A 253 23.57 22.05 8.99
N PRO A 254 24.37 21.26 9.72
CA PRO A 254 23.84 20.29 10.68
C PRO A 254 23.10 20.99 11.83
N PRO A 255 22.09 20.33 12.44
CA PRO A 255 21.39 20.89 13.60
C PRO A 255 22.37 21.19 14.74
N LYS A 256 22.37 22.42 15.25
CA LYS A 256 23.21 22.78 16.40
C LYS A 256 22.80 21.95 17.61
N ALA A 257 23.74 21.20 18.20
CA ALA A 257 23.53 20.51 19.47
C ALA A 257 23.15 21.55 20.55
N ASN A 258 22.11 21.27 21.34
CA ASN A 258 21.70 22.16 22.42
C ASN A 258 22.88 22.34 23.38
N ALA A 259 23.39 23.57 23.50
CA ALA A 259 24.49 23.95 24.39
C ALA A 259 24.12 23.90 25.90
N GLN A 260 23.09 23.13 26.28
CA GLN A 260 22.62 23.00 27.67
C GLN A 260 23.44 22.01 28.52
N GLY A 261 24.47 21.37 27.96
CA GLY A 261 25.43 20.54 28.71
C GLY A 261 26.56 21.31 29.41
N LYS A 262 26.69 22.63 29.22
CA LYS A 262 27.71 23.44 29.90
C LYS A 262 27.12 24.17 31.11
N LYS A 263 27.00 23.45 32.22
CA LYS A 263 27.16 23.91 33.62
C LYS A 263 26.56 22.86 34.59
N LEU A 264 27.13 21.65 34.66
CA LEU A 264 27.24 21.03 35.97
C LEU A 264 28.38 21.77 36.67
N LYS A 265 28.04 22.82 37.42
CA LYS A 265 28.96 23.38 38.40
C LYS A 265 29.09 22.31 39.49
N THR A 266 30.26 21.70 39.56
CA THR A 266 30.74 21.01 40.76
C THR A 266 30.63 21.98 41.94
N HIS A 267 29.76 21.64 42.89
CA HIS A 267 29.82 22.14 44.26
C HIS A 267 30.26 20.98 45.14
#